data_AF-A0A8W8I8A6-F1
#
_entry.id   AF-A0A8W8I8A6-F1
#
_cell.length_a   1.000
_cell.length_b   1.000
_cell.length_c   1.000
_cell.angle_alpha   90.00
_cell.angle_beta   90.00
_cell.angle_gamma   90.00
#
_symmetry.space_group_name_H-M   'P 1'
#
loop_
_entity.id
_entity.type
_entity.pdbx_description
1 polymer ?
#
loop_
_entity_poly.entity_id
_entity_poly.type
_entity_poly.pdbx_seq_one_letter_code
_entity_poly.pdbx_strand_id
1 'polypeptide(L)'
;MQFEFFKKVIACILACLELSRNQQSRCTTYTMNKKFIGSLQEDRAKPLWEFERESVGLVMHFCFSQCERDQRCVGIEICTIRPDLSRCRGCCEWYVIDKDGGLPGNATDGCKYFELSKNNMESRGSRVSANLSAVASTTWWPIKNNIVSNVLDGIPDCNRSNIYSSAREPNPWLEVTLPGAITIWKIVIYNGDIFSFAFVNVNVTYSKNGVIDICGFYPGVLSRNSDQVSFYCPPEAHGTTVKLQIQSKPGQLDFLYLCEIEIYRKS
;
A
#
# COMPACT_ATOMS: atom_id res chain seq x y z
N MET A 1 -40.58 12.84 32.66
CA MET A 1 -39.23 12.25 32.52
C MET A 1 -38.62 12.57 31.14
N GLN A 2 -38.81 13.80 30.63
CA GLN A 2 -38.44 14.18 29.25
C GLN A 2 -37.66 15.51 29.19
N PHE A 3 -37.47 16.19 30.34
CA PHE A 3 -36.83 17.52 30.42
C PHE A 3 -35.34 17.48 30.81
N GLU A 4 -34.85 16.40 31.43
CA GLU A 4 -33.43 16.27 31.82
C GLU A 4 -32.51 15.82 30.67
N PHE A 5 -33.08 15.18 29.64
CA PHE A 5 -32.31 14.78 28.45
C PHE A 5 -31.94 15.99 27.59
N PHE A 6 -32.86 16.95 27.44
CA PHE A 6 -32.61 18.19 26.69
C PHE A 6 -31.53 19.06 27.34
N LYS A 7 -31.44 19.10 28.68
CA LYS A 7 -30.38 19.86 29.38
C LYS A 7 -28.98 19.28 29.14
N LYS A 8 -28.84 17.94 29.07
CA LYS A 8 -27.55 17.30 28.79
C LYS A 8 -27.10 17.49 27.33
N VAL A 9 -28.04 17.47 26.38
CA VAL A 9 -27.75 17.73 24.96
C VAL A 9 -27.34 19.19 24.74
N ILE A 10 -28.02 20.14 25.38
CA ILE A 10 -27.68 21.57 25.29
C ILE A 10 -26.33 21.87 25.96
N ALA A 11 -26.00 21.24 27.09
CA ALA A 11 -24.70 21.39 27.74
C ALA A 11 -23.54 20.83 26.89
N CYS A 12 -23.74 19.73 26.16
CA CYS A 12 -22.74 19.22 25.20
C CYS A 12 -22.55 20.16 23.99
N ILE A 13 -23.63 20.75 23.48
CA ILE A 13 -23.56 21.69 22.35
C ILE A 13 -22.89 23.01 22.77
N LEU A 14 -23.18 23.51 23.97
CA LEU A 14 -22.54 24.72 24.51
C LEU A 14 -21.06 24.50 24.86
N ALA A 15 -20.69 23.33 25.39
CA ALA A 15 -19.29 22.99 25.61
C ALA A 15 -18.50 22.89 24.28
N CYS A 16 -19.13 22.40 23.21
CA CYS A 16 -18.53 22.40 21.87
C CYS A 16 -18.39 23.81 21.28
N LEU A 17 -19.30 24.72 21.59
CA LEU A 17 -19.26 26.11 21.11
C LEU A 17 -18.28 26.99 21.87
N GLU A 18 -18.04 26.75 23.17
CA GLU A 18 -17.03 27.51 23.94
C GLU A 18 -15.59 27.03 23.69
N LEU A 19 -15.39 25.73 23.42
CA LEU A 19 -14.08 25.20 22.96
C LEU A 19 -13.72 25.67 21.53
N SER A 20 -14.70 26.11 20.73
CA SER A 20 -14.51 26.59 19.36
C SER A 20 -13.80 27.95 19.26
N ARG A 21 -13.63 28.71 20.36
CA ARG A 21 -13.11 30.08 20.27
C ARG A 21 -11.60 30.22 20.49
N ASN A 22 -10.92 29.19 21.02
CA ASN A 22 -9.49 29.24 21.30
C ASN A 22 -8.67 28.01 20.84
N GLN A 23 -9.30 27.05 20.18
CA GLN A 23 -8.58 26.06 19.39
C GLN A 23 -9.21 26.03 18.02
N GLN A 24 -8.67 26.83 17.12
CA GLN A 24 -8.64 26.45 15.71
C GLN A 24 -7.66 25.26 15.62
N SER A 25 -8.06 24.12 16.21
CA SER A 25 -7.54 22.84 15.80
C SER A 25 -7.77 22.84 14.31
N ARG A 26 -6.67 22.81 13.55
CA ARG A 26 -6.76 22.64 12.11
C ARG A 26 -7.51 21.33 11.91
N CYS A 27 -8.82 21.39 11.68
CA CYS A 27 -9.58 20.33 11.05
C CYS A 27 -8.97 20.20 9.66
N THR A 28 -7.83 19.51 9.58
CA THR A 28 -7.35 18.96 8.33
C THR A 28 -8.48 18.05 7.89
N THR A 29 -9.12 18.40 6.78
CA THR A 29 -10.24 17.64 6.24
C THR A 29 -9.64 16.37 5.64
N TYR A 30 -9.38 15.39 6.51
CA TYR A 30 -8.95 14.06 6.13
C TYR A 30 -10.09 13.40 5.35
N THR A 31 -10.13 13.73 4.08
CA THR A 31 -11.22 13.39 3.18
C THR A 31 -10.95 11.97 2.70
N MET A 32 -11.81 11.06 3.11
CA MET A 32 -11.90 9.73 2.52
C MET A 32 -13.13 9.64 1.65
N ASN A 33 -12.98 9.04 0.47
CA ASN A 33 -14.06 8.81 -0.46
C ASN A 33 -14.42 7.33 -0.46
N LYS A 34 -15.71 7.02 -0.43
CA LYS A 34 -16.18 5.64 -0.64
C LYS A 34 -15.72 5.19 -2.02
N LYS A 35 -14.93 4.11 -2.06
CA LYS A 35 -14.34 3.60 -3.30
C LYS A 35 -15.13 2.43 -3.86
N PHE A 36 -15.59 1.50 -3.00
CA PHE A 36 -16.46 0.40 -3.41
C PHE A 36 -17.31 -0.13 -2.23
N ILE A 37 -18.33 -0.91 -2.56
CA ILE A 37 -19.09 -1.73 -1.60
C ILE A 37 -18.50 -3.12 -1.64
N GLY A 38 -18.08 -3.63 -0.49
CA GLY A 38 -17.38 -4.89 -0.39
C GLY A 38 -16.27 -4.89 0.64
N SER A 39 -15.65 -6.06 0.80
CA SER A 39 -14.53 -6.28 1.71
C SER A 39 -13.21 -6.43 0.93
N LEU A 40 -12.12 -5.93 1.52
CA LEU A 40 -10.75 -6.21 1.12
C LEU A 40 -10.48 -7.71 1.24
N GLN A 41 -10.06 -8.32 0.12
CA GLN A 41 -9.70 -9.73 0.11
C GLN A 41 -8.32 -9.95 0.73
N GLU A 42 -8.18 -10.97 1.57
CA GLU A 42 -6.95 -11.23 2.35
C GLU A 42 -5.76 -11.70 1.49
N ASP A 43 -6.03 -12.28 0.33
CA ASP A 43 -5.02 -12.64 -0.68
C ASP A 43 -4.57 -11.45 -1.53
N ARG A 44 -5.27 -10.32 -1.41
CA ARG A 44 -5.06 -9.12 -2.22
C ARG A 44 -4.70 -7.88 -1.41
N ALA A 45 -4.80 -7.92 -0.09
CA ALA A 45 -4.40 -6.85 0.79
C ALA A 45 -4.02 -7.39 2.18
N LYS A 46 -2.97 -6.83 2.78
CA LYS A 46 -2.61 -7.04 4.18
C LYS A 46 -2.94 -5.78 5.00
N PRO A 47 -3.97 -5.83 5.86
CA PRO A 47 -4.30 -4.73 6.75
C PRO A 47 -3.15 -4.38 7.71
N LEU A 48 -3.00 -3.09 8.03
CA LEU A 48 -2.09 -2.58 9.05
C LEU A 48 -2.57 -2.91 10.46
N TRP A 49 -3.88 -2.86 10.66
CA TRP A 49 -4.56 -3.05 11.93
C TRP A 49 -6.02 -3.40 11.71
N GLU A 50 -6.63 -3.99 12.72
CA GLU A 50 -8.04 -4.36 12.75
C GLU A 50 -8.62 -4.05 14.13
N PHE A 51 -9.84 -3.52 14.17
CA PHE A 51 -10.58 -3.24 15.39
C PHE A 51 -12.05 -3.63 15.24
N GLU A 52 -12.66 -4.02 16.37
CA GLU A 52 -14.09 -4.26 16.45
C GLU A 52 -14.74 -3.33 17.49
N ARG A 53 -15.97 -2.89 17.21
CA ARG A 53 -16.80 -2.06 18.09
C ARG A 53 -18.27 -2.43 17.96
N GLU A 54 -19.08 -1.96 18.89
CA GLU A 54 -20.50 -2.30 19.03
C GLU A 54 -21.38 -1.68 17.93
N SER A 55 -20.88 -0.66 17.23
CA SER A 55 -21.63 0.01 16.16
C SER A 55 -20.73 0.56 15.06
N VAL A 56 -21.33 0.75 13.88
CA VAL A 56 -20.68 1.37 12.71
C VAL A 56 -20.17 2.79 13.05
N GLY A 57 -20.94 3.58 13.81
CA GLY A 57 -20.54 4.93 14.17
C GLY A 57 -19.27 4.97 15.02
N LEU A 58 -19.18 4.10 16.03
CA LEU A 58 -18.00 4.01 16.91
C LEU A 58 -16.78 3.50 16.15
N VAL A 59 -16.94 2.45 15.34
CA VAL A 59 -15.82 1.89 14.57
C VAL A 59 -15.31 2.89 13.53
N MET A 60 -16.22 3.63 12.89
CA MET A 60 -15.88 4.66 11.90
C MET A 60 -15.06 5.78 12.54
N HIS A 61 -15.55 6.39 13.62
CA HIS A 61 -14.80 7.46 14.30
C HIS A 61 -13.40 7.03 14.73
N PHE A 62 -13.29 5.83 15.31
CA PHE A 62 -12.01 5.31 15.76
C PHE A 62 -11.04 5.09 14.59
N CYS A 63 -11.52 4.49 13.50
CA CYS A 63 -10.68 4.17 12.36
C CYS A 63 -10.20 5.36 11.56
N PHE A 64 -11.06 6.36 11.37
CA PHE A 64 -10.63 7.60 10.73
C PHE A 64 -9.51 8.25 11.52
N SER A 65 -9.67 8.37 12.85
CA SER A 65 -8.63 8.95 13.71
C SER A 65 -7.34 8.11 13.73
N GLN A 66 -7.45 6.79 13.70
CA GLN A 66 -6.27 5.93 13.62
C GLN A 66 -5.55 6.06 12.27
N CYS A 67 -6.30 6.15 11.17
CA CYS A 67 -5.74 6.29 9.83
C CYS A 67 -5.05 7.65 9.61
N GLU A 68 -5.57 8.71 10.24
CA GLU A 68 -4.91 10.02 10.27
C GLU A 68 -3.53 9.97 10.92
N ARG A 69 -3.39 9.17 11.98
CA ARG A 69 -2.14 9.03 12.75
C ARG A 69 -1.13 8.10 12.06
N ASP A 70 -1.60 7.01 11.47
CA ASP A 70 -0.72 6.09 10.74
C ASP A 70 -0.49 6.58 9.30
N GLN A 71 0.71 7.11 9.03
CA GLN A 71 1.09 7.65 7.72
C GLN A 71 1.16 6.58 6.60
N ARG A 72 1.07 5.28 6.95
CA ARG A 72 0.90 4.19 5.99
C ARG A 72 -0.57 3.96 5.61
N CYS A 73 -1.50 4.44 6.42
CA CYS A 73 -2.92 4.18 6.20
C CYS A 73 -3.47 4.98 5.03
N VAL A 74 -3.80 4.30 3.94
CA VAL A 74 -4.30 4.85 2.67
C VAL A 74 -5.79 4.69 2.48
N GLY A 75 -6.42 3.87 3.31
CA GLY A 75 -7.86 3.70 3.34
C GLY A 75 -8.30 2.81 4.49
N ILE A 76 -9.60 2.67 4.66
CA ILE A 76 -10.20 1.84 5.69
C ILE A 76 -11.36 1.04 5.11
N GLU A 77 -11.50 -0.21 5.55
CA GLU A 77 -12.71 -1.00 5.40
C GLU A 77 -13.55 -0.85 6.65
N ILE A 78 -14.87 -0.70 6.49
CA ILE A 78 -15.84 -0.79 7.58
C ILE A 78 -16.88 -1.84 7.20
N CYS A 79 -17.07 -2.83 8.08
CA CYS A 79 -18.03 -3.92 7.90
C CYS A 79 -18.99 -4.01 9.07
N THR A 80 -20.28 -4.15 8.79
CA THR A 80 -21.25 -4.63 9.76
C THR A 80 -21.21 -6.16 9.76
N ILE A 81 -20.68 -6.76 10.82
CA ILE A 81 -20.59 -8.22 10.95
C ILE A 81 -21.93 -8.78 11.42
N ARG A 82 -22.53 -8.12 12.41
CA ARG A 82 -23.88 -8.37 12.93
C ARG A 82 -24.41 -7.09 13.62
N PRO A 83 -25.68 -7.00 14.05
CA PRO A 83 -26.28 -5.75 14.50
C PRO A 83 -25.54 -5.01 15.64
N ASP A 84 -24.85 -5.74 16.50
CA ASP A 84 -24.11 -5.26 17.67
C ASP A 84 -22.58 -5.37 17.49
N LEU A 85 -22.10 -5.66 16.28
CA LEU A 85 -20.68 -5.83 16.02
C LEU A 85 -20.31 -5.31 14.63
N SER A 86 -19.44 -4.31 14.62
CA SER A 86 -18.85 -3.74 13.42
C SER A 86 -17.34 -3.84 13.49
N ARG A 87 -16.73 -4.21 12.37
CA ARG A 87 -15.28 -4.35 12.21
C ARG A 87 -14.76 -3.25 11.33
N CYS A 88 -13.53 -2.85 11.58
CA CYS A 88 -12.80 -1.99 10.69
C CYS A 88 -11.35 -2.44 10.52
N ARG A 89 -10.87 -2.37 9.28
CA ARG A 89 -9.49 -2.70 8.90
C ARG A 89 -8.82 -1.48 8.27
N GLY A 90 -7.62 -1.14 8.73
CA GLY A 90 -6.80 -0.07 8.14
C GLY A 90 -5.92 -0.62 7.04
N CYS A 91 -5.94 0.00 5.87
CA CYS A 91 -5.19 -0.46 4.70
C CYS A 91 -3.99 0.45 4.43
N CYS A 92 -2.81 -0.06 4.05
CA CYS A 92 -2.37 -1.46 4.08
C CYS A 92 -0.84 -1.51 4.25
N GLU A 93 -0.29 -2.65 4.71
CA GLU A 93 1.15 -2.92 4.57
C GLU A 93 1.49 -3.16 3.09
N TRP A 94 0.66 -3.95 2.41
CA TRP A 94 0.65 -4.07 0.97
C TRP A 94 -0.76 -4.31 0.44
N TYR A 95 -1.01 -3.92 -0.81
CA TYR A 95 -2.24 -4.24 -1.51
C TYR A 95 -2.01 -4.34 -3.02
N VAL A 96 -2.76 -5.21 -3.66
CA VAL A 96 -2.71 -5.46 -5.10
C VAL A 96 -3.77 -4.63 -5.80
N ILE A 97 -3.35 -3.87 -6.81
CA ILE A 97 -4.22 -3.06 -7.66
C ILE A 97 -4.32 -3.75 -9.01
N ASP A 98 -5.55 -3.92 -9.49
CA ASP A 98 -5.79 -4.47 -10.82
C ASP A 98 -5.26 -3.49 -11.89
N LYS A 99 -4.83 -4.01 -13.05
CA LYS A 99 -4.39 -3.19 -14.19
C LYS A 99 -5.35 -2.05 -14.58
N ASP A 100 -6.65 -2.24 -14.34
CA ASP A 100 -7.70 -1.26 -14.66
C ASP A 100 -7.93 -0.23 -13.52
N GLY A 101 -7.05 -0.21 -12.51
CA GLY A 101 -7.16 0.64 -11.31
C GLY A 101 -8.23 0.17 -10.32
N GLY A 102 -8.77 -1.03 -10.53
CA GLY A 102 -9.75 -1.66 -9.65
C GLY A 102 -9.12 -2.11 -8.34
N LEU A 103 -9.82 -1.87 -7.23
CA LEU A 103 -9.50 -2.51 -5.96
C LEU A 103 -10.23 -3.85 -5.86
N PRO A 104 -9.59 -4.87 -5.26
CA PRO A 104 -10.16 -6.20 -5.12
C PRO A 104 -11.18 -6.22 -3.99
N GLY A 105 -12.41 -5.85 -4.32
CA GLY A 105 -13.56 -5.99 -3.44
C GLY A 105 -14.36 -7.25 -3.79
N ASN A 106 -14.67 -8.08 -2.81
CA ASN A 106 -15.81 -8.98 -2.94
C ASN A 106 -17.08 -8.23 -2.54
N ALA A 107 -18.16 -8.40 -3.30
CA ALA A 107 -19.48 -7.87 -2.96
C ALA A 107 -20.02 -8.58 -1.72
N THR A 108 -19.53 -8.18 -0.55
CA THR A 108 -20.00 -8.65 0.75
C THR A 108 -21.01 -7.65 1.27
N ASP A 109 -22.25 -8.10 1.45
CA ASP A 109 -23.30 -7.30 2.08
C ASP A 109 -22.83 -6.84 3.45
N GLY A 110 -22.87 -5.53 3.69
CA GLY A 110 -22.48 -4.91 4.97
C GLY A 110 -21.08 -4.30 5.02
N CYS A 111 -20.23 -4.47 4.01
CA CYS A 111 -18.89 -3.88 3.97
C CYS A 111 -18.76 -2.69 3.00
N LYS A 112 -17.96 -1.70 3.38
CA LYS A 112 -17.64 -0.52 2.57
C LYS A 112 -16.18 -0.17 2.73
N TYR A 113 -15.50 0.09 1.61
CA TYR A 113 -14.13 0.58 1.63
C TYR A 113 -14.07 2.07 1.27
N PHE A 114 -13.28 2.81 2.05
CA PHE A 114 -13.03 4.23 1.89
C PHE A 114 -11.53 4.45 1.67
N GLU A 115 -11.18 5.25 0.68
CA GLU A 115 -9.80 5.55 0.33
C GLU A 115 -9.52 7.04 0.55
N LEU A 116 -8.29 7.38 0.93
CA LEU A 116 -7.87 8.77 0.98
C LEU A 116 -8.09 9.48 -0.36
N SER A 117 -8.50 10.75 -0.29
CA SER A 117 -8.51 11.60 -1.48
C SER A 117 -7.12 11.67 -2.10
N LYS A 118 -7.07 11.80 -3.43
CA LYS A 118 -5.82 11.89 -4.20
C LYS A 118 -4.87 12.95 -3.63
N ASN A 119 -5.38 14.12 -3.26
CA ASN A 119 -4.58 15.19 -2.68
C ASN A 119 -3.93 14.78 -1.34
N ASN A 120 -4.68 14.08 -0.47
CA ASN A 120 -4.15 13.59 0.79
C ASN A 120 -3.12 12.47 0.57
N MET A 121 -3.32 11.63 -0.43
CA MET A 121 -2.36 10.61 -0.82
C MET A 121 -1.04 11.22 -1.32
N GLU A 122 -1.13 12.17 -2.27
CA GLU A 122 0.02 12.85 -2.86
C GLU A 122 0.76 13.73 -1.85
N SER A 123 0.07 14.26 -0.84
CA SER A 123 0.73 15.00 0.24
C SER A 123 1.68 14.15 1.09
N ARG A 124 1.51 12.81 1.10
CA ARG A 124 2.33 11.91 1.95
C ARG A 124 3.66 11.52 1.34
N GLY A 125 3.81 11.65 0.02
CA GLY A 125 5.08 11.38 -0.63
C GLY A 125 5.12 11.71 -2.11
N SER A 126 6.35 11.85 -2.61
CA SER A 126 6.64 12.18 -4.01
C SER A 126 7.48 11.09 -4.65
N ARG A 127 7.23 10.82 -5.94
CA ARG A 127 8.01 9.84 -6.71
C ARG A 127 9.47 10.29 -6.83
N VAL A 128 10.39 9.37 -6.61
CA VAL A 128 11.82 9.55 -6.91
C VAL A 128 12.03 9.16 -8.36
N SER A 129 12.54 10.08 -9.18
CA SER A 129 12.65 9.90 -10.64
C SER A 129 14.05 10.16 -11.21
N ALA A 130 14.98 10.67 -10.40
CA ALA A 130 16.32 11.05 -10.86
C ALA A 130 17.40 10.25 -10.12
N ASN A 131 18.46 9.91 -10.86
CA ASN A 131 19.67 9.26 -10.35
C ASN A 131 19.41 7.93 -9.62
N LEU A 132 18.40 7.19 -10.09
CA LEU A 132 18.21 5.79 -9.69
C LEU A 132 19.04 4.89 -10.60
N SER A 133 19.57 3.81 -10.05
CA SER A 133 20.18 2.74 -10.84
C SER A 133 19.71 1.40 -10.30
N ALA A 134 19.64 0.39 -11.15
CA ALA A 134 19.25 -0.95 -10.75
C ALA A 134 20.28 -1.97 -11.22
N VAL A 135 20.52 -2.95 -10.35
CA VAL A 135 21.29 -4.16 -10.63
C VAL A 135 20.45 -5.36 -10.23
N ALA A 136 20.76 -6.53 -10.77
CA ALA A 136 20.00 -7.73 -10.48
C ALA A 136 20.89 -8.96 -10.44
N SER A 137 20.36 -10.06 -9.92
CA SER A 137 21.06 -11.33 -9.79
C SER A 137 21.59 -11.85 -11.13
N THR A 138 20.71 -11.93 -12.13
CA THR A 138 21.02 -12.38 -13.49
C THR A 138 20.15 -11.64 -14.50
N THR A 139 20.40 -11.81 -15.79
CA THR A 139 19.53 -11.28 -16.84
C THR A 139 19.25 -12.37 -17.87
N TRP A 140 17.97 -12.56 -18.21
CA TRP A 140 17.57 -13.55 -19.20
C TRP A 140 17.84 -13.05 -20.63
N TRP A 141 19.01 -13.40 -21.15
CA TRP A 141 19.53 -12.98 -22.45
C TRP A 141 18.67 -13.22 -23.72
N PRO A 142 17.75 -14.20 -23.82
CA PRO A 142 16.93 -14.43 -25.01
C PRO A 142 15.83 -13.37 -25.24
N ILE A 143 15.53 -12.53 -24.24
CA ILE A 143 14.57 -11.43 -24.41
C ILE A 143 15.32 -10.22 -24.97
N LYS A 144 14.90 -9.75 -26.15
CA LYS A 144 15.44 -8.51 -26.75
C LYS A 144 15.15 -7.32 -25.83
N ASN A 145 16.14 -6.45 -25.67
CA ASN A 145 16.05 -5.25 -24.81
C ASN A 145 15.73 -5.54 -23.35
N ASN A 146 16.03 -6.75 -22.85
CA ASN A 146 15.94 -7.07 -21.43
C ASN A 146 17.08 -6.42 -20.65
N ILE A 147 16.86 -5.17 -20.24
CA ILE A 147 17.84 -4.37 -19.53
C ILE A 147 17.25 -4.02 -18.17
N VAL A 148 18.04 -4.19 -17.11
CA VAL A 148 17.60 -3.95 -15.73
C VAL A 148 17.06 -2.52 -15.54
N SER A 149 17.61 -1.54 -16.26
CA SER A 149 17.18 -0.14 -16.20
C SER A 149 15.75 0.11 -16.70
N ASN A 150 15.14 -0.82 -17.45
CA ASN A 150 13.76 -0.67 -17.92
C ASN A 150 12.77 -0.53 -16.75
N VAL A 151 13.07 -1.13 -15.59
CA VAL A 151 12.21 -1.03 -14.41
C VAL A 151 12.23 0.34 -13.71
N LEU A 152 12.98 1.31 -14.23
CA LEU A 152 13.15 2.64 -13.64
C LEU A 152 12.97 3.76 -14.68
N ASP A 153 12.42 3.45 -15.85
CA ASP A 153 12.43 4.36 -17.00
C ASP A 153 11.22 5.31 -17.04
N GLY A 154 10.26 5.16 -16.13
CA GLY A 154 9.06 5.97 -16.10
C GLY A 154 7.88 5.40 -16.87
N ILE A 155 8.01 4.23 -17.48
CA ILE A 155 7.04 3.64 -18.39
C ILE A 155 6.44 2.37 -17.74
N PRO A 156 5.29 2.49 -17.04
CA PRO A 156 4.63 1.34 -16.41
C PRO A 156 3.95 0.39 -17.42
N ASP A 157 4.11 0.63 -18.74
CA ASP A 157 3.56 -0.23 -19.77
C ASP A 157 4.35 -1.53 -19.86
N CYS A 158 3.65 -2.64 -19.62
CA CYS A 158 4.21 -3.98 -19.57
C CYS A 158 4.35 -4.66 -20.93
N ASN A 159 4.48 -3.90 -22.01
CA ASN A 159 4.78 -4.44 -23.33
C ASN A 159 6.16 -5.13 -23.32
N ARG A 160 6.27 -6.30 -23.99
CA ARG A 160 7.50 -7.13 -24.04
C ARG A 160 8.79 -6.39 -24.39
N SER A 161 8.71 -5.26 -25.08
CA SER A 161 9.88 -4.45 -25.44
C SER A 161 10.44 -3.61 -24.29
N ASN A 162 9.70 -3.44 -23.20
CA ASN A 162 10.08 -2.62 -22.06
C ASN A 162 9.89 -3.36 -20.72
N ILE A 163 10.62 -4.46 -20.58
CA ILE A 163 10.58 -5.28 -19.37
C ILE A 163 11.98 -5.71 -18.97
N TYR A 164 12.12 -6.08 -17.71
CA TYR A 164 13.25 -6.81 -17.19
C TYR A 164 12.83 -8.22 -16.77
N SER A 165 13.68 -9.20 -17.08
CA SER A 165 13.56 -10.55 -16.57
C SER A 165 14.89 -11.12 -16.10
N SER A 166 14.90 -11.71 -14.90
CA SER A 166 16.01 -12.56 -14.47
C SER A 166 15.99 -13.90 -15.20
N ALA A 167 17.10 -14.63 -15.18
CA ALA A 167 17.07 -16.05 -15.51
C ALA A 167 16.29 -16.83 -14.44
N ARG A 168 15.98 -18.10 -14.74
CA ARG A 168 15.43 -19.03 -13.75
C ARG A 168 16.54 -19.45 -12.79
N GLU A 169 16.42 -19.04 -11.54
CA GLU A 169 17.44 -19.28 -10.52
C GLU A 169 16.80 -19.36 -9.12
N PRO A 170 17.53 -19.84 -8.10
CA PRO A 170 17.08 -19.75 -6.71
C PRO A 170 17.14 -18.31 -6.20
N ASN A 171 16.05 -17.82 -5.61
CA ASN A 171 15.96 -16.51 -4.97
C ASN A 171 16.38 -15.32 -5.85
N PRO A 172 15.84 -15.19 -7.08
CA PRO A 172 16.16 -14.09 -7.97
C PRO A 172 15.85 -12.75 -7.30
N TRP A 173 16.71 -11.76 -7.55
CA TRP A 173 16.60 -10.46 -6.91
C TRP A 173 16.96 -9.32 -7.85
N LEU A 174 16.40 -8.15 -7.54
CA LEU A 174 16.73 -6.87 -8.15
C LEU A 174 16.92 -5.84 -7.04
N GLU A 175 17.98 -5.05 -7.13
CA GLU A 175 18.30 -4.00 -6.16
C GLU A 175 18.41 -2.64 -6.87
N VAL A 176 17.69 -1.66 -6.33
CA VAL A 176 17.68 -0.27 -6.76
C VAL A 176 18.54 0.54 -5.80
N THR A 177 19.52 1.27 -6.33
CA THR A 177 20.28 2.29 -5.62
C THR A 177 19.57 3.63 -5.72
N LEU A 178 19.38 4.27 -4.57
CA LEU A 178 18.72 5.57 -4.44
C LEU A 178 19.74 6.71 -4.60
N PRO A 179 19.33 7.94 -4.97
CA PRO A 179 20.23 9.09 -5.11
C PRO A 179 20.97 9.49 -3.82
N GLY A 180 20.52 8.96 -2.69
CA GLY A 180 21.04 9.19 -1.36
C GLY A 180 20.13 8.50 -0.36
N ALA A 181 20.42 8.71 0.93
CA ALA A 181 19.57 8.15 1.97
C ALA A 181 18.24 8.93 2.01
N ILE A 182 17.11 8.25 1.83
CA ILE A 182 15.77 8.83 1.91
C ILE A 182 14.90 8.07 2.90
N THR A 183 13.84 8.70 3.39
CA THR A 183 12.73 7.98 4.04
C THR A 183 11.74 7.53 2.98
N ILE A 184 11.60 6.21 2.82
CA ILE A 184 10.75 5.57 1.83
C ILE A 184 9.33 5.50 2.40
N TRP A 185 8.36 5.98 1.64
CA TRP A 185 6.95 5.91 2.02
C TRP A 185 6.23 4.75 1.35
N LYS A 186 6.41 4.63 0.02
CA LYS A 186 5.67 3.67 -0.80
C LYS A 186 6.58 3.13 -1.90
N ILE A 187 6.46 1.84 -2.20
CA ILE A 187 7.07 1.19 -3.36
C ILE A 187 5.95 0.55 -4.18
N VAL A 188 5.87 0.84 -5.47
CA VAL A 188 4.91 0.23 -6.39
C VAL A 188 5.67 -0.62 -7.39
N ILE A 189 5.24 -1.87 -7.56
CA ILE A 189 5.89 -2.81 -8.47
C ILE A 189 4.89 -3.24 -9.52
N TYR A 190 5.24 -3.01 -10.78
CA TYR A 190 4.45 -3.35 -11.96
C TYR A 190 4.95 -4.68 -12.51
N ASN A 191 4.09 -5.69 -12.43
CA ASN A 191 4.37 -7.05 -12.88
C ASN A 191 4.11 -7.19 -14.39
N GLY A 192 4.89 -8.02 -15.07
CA GLY A 192 4.73 -8.20 -16.51
C GLY A 192 3.43 -8.85 -16.97
N ASP A 193 3.16 -8.70 -18.26
CA ASP A 193 1.89 -8.98 -18.92
C ASP A 193 1.65 -10.45 -19.30
N ILE A 194 2.67 -11.32 -19.26
CA ILE A 194 2.58 -12.70 -19.78
C ILE A 194 3.01 -13.76 -18.75
N PHE A 195 3.80 -13.37 -17.75
CA PHE A 195 4.28 -14.26 -16.70
C PHE A 195 3.90 -13.74 -15.32
N SER A 196 2.64 -13.32 -15.16
CA SER A 196 2.22 -12.67 -13.93
C SER A 196 2.40 -13.55 -12.69
N PHE A 197 2.27 -14.86 -12.88
CA PHE A 197 2.46 -15.87 -11.85
C PHE A 197 3.89 -15.95 -11.30
N ALA A 198 4.87 -15.35 -11.99
CA ALA A 198 6.27 -15.33 -11.54
C ALA A 198 6.47 -14.43 -10.32
N PHE A 199 5.59 -13.45 -10.11
CA PHE A 199 5.62 -12.59 -8.94
C PHE A 199 4.96 -13.30 -7.75
N VAL A 200 5.78 -13.99 -6.95
CA VAL A 200 5.35 -14.79 -5.81
C VAL A 200 6.38 -14.75 -4.67
N ASN A 201 5.90 -14.77 -3.42
CA ASN A 201 6.75 -14.75 -2.22
C ASN A 201 7.81 -13.63 -2.25
N VAL A 202 7.40 -12.43 -2.62
CA VAL A 202 8.31 -11.30 -2.82
C VAL A 202 8.54 -10.58 -1.50
N ASN A 203 9.80 -10.55 -1.07
CA ASN A 203 10.25 -9.71 0.02
C ASN A 203 10.81 -8.40 -0.52
N VAL A 204 10.36 -7.28 0.03
CA VAL A 204 10.86 -5.95 -0.30
C VAL A 204 11.60 -5.40 0.90
N THR A 205 12.91 -5.27 0.78
CA THR A 205 13.78 -4.76 1.83
C THR A 205 14.38 -3.42 1.45
N TYR A 206 14.83 -2.68 2.45
CA TYR A 206 15.66 -1.48 2.27
C TYR A 206 16.90 -1.62 3.13
N SER A 207 17.98 -0.96 2.72
CA SER A 207 19.21 -0.97 3.49
C SER A 207 19.85 0.40 3.63
N LYS A 208 20.56 0.61 4.74
CA LYS A 208 21.39 1.78 4.98
C LYS A 208 22.60 1.34 5.81
N ASN A 209 23.81 1.64 5.32
CA ASN A 209 25.07 1.33 6.01
C ASN A 209 25.19 -0.17 6.42
N GLY A 210 24.69 -1.08 5.58
CA GLY A 210 24.72 -2.52 5.84
C GLY A 210 23.63 -3.06 6.76
N VAL A 211 22.81 -2.20 7.38
CA VAL A 211 21.60 -2.62 8.10
C VAL A 211 20.48 -2.84 7.09
N ILE A 212 19.84 -4.00 7.15
CA ILE A 212 18.76 -4.41 6.23
C ILE A 212 17.49 -4.57 7.04
N ASP A 213 16.43 -3.87 6.62
CA ASP A 213 15.09 -3.95 7.20
C ASP A 213 14.04 -4.21 6.10
N ILE A 214 12.81 -4.53 6.51
CA ILE A 214 11.74 -4.97 5.62
C ILE A 214 10.70 -3.86 5.44
N CYS A 215 10.39 -3.52 4.18
CA CYS A 215 9.25 -2.68 3.83
C CYS A 215 7.95 -3.50 3.82
N GLY A 216 7.99 -4.74 3.29
CA GLY A 216 6.88 -5.68 3.39
C GLY A 216 7.13 -6.99 2.64
N PHE A 217 6.24 -7.96 2.85
CA PHE A 217 6.29 -9.28 2.22
C PHE A 217 4.96 -9.65 1.58
N TYR A 218 4.97 -9.92 0.27
CA TYR A 218 3.82 -10.40 -0.48
C TYR A 218 3.88 -11.93 -0.69
N PRO A 219 2.98 -12.71 -0.05
CA PRO A 219 2.99 -14.17 -0.12
C PRO A 219 2.28 -14.73 -1.36
N GLY A 220 1.45 -13.91 -2.02
CA GLY A 220 0.50 -14.38 -3.03
C GLY A 220 1.13 -14.58 -4.40
N VAL A 221 0.32 -15.10 -5.32
CA VAL A 221 0.59 -15.09 -6.75
C VAL A 221 -0.31 -14.03 -7.37
N LEU A 222 0.23 -13.19 -8.26
CA LEU A 222 -0.61 -12.22 -8.97
C LEU A 222 -1.53 -12.94 -9.95
N SER A 223 -2.84 -12.82 -9.70
CA SER A 223 -3.90 -13.54 -10.40
C SER A 223 -4.22 -12.98 -11.78
N ARG A 224 -3.79 -11.75 -12.09
CA ARG A 224 -3.96 -11.15 -13.42
C ARG A 224 -2.66 -10.57 -13.95
N ASN A 225 -2.58 -10.56 -15.28
CA ASN A 225 -1.52 -9.91 -16.03
C ASN A 225 -1.54 -8.41 -15.79
N SER A 226 -0.36 -7.83 -15.58
CA SER A 226 -0.19 -6.39 -15.33
C SER A 226 -0.81 -5.89 -14.01
N ASP A 227 -1.11 -6.79 -13.07
CA ASP A 227 -1.38 -6.38 -11.70
C ASP A 227 -0.15 -5.70 -11.10
N GLN A 228 -0.39 -4.75 -10.20
CA GLN A 228 0.67 -4.05 -9.48
C GLN A 228 0.51 -4.27 -7.98
N VAL A 229 1.64 -4.34 -7.27
CA VAL A 229 1.66 -4.43 -5.81
C VAL A 229 2.24 -3.16 -5.24
N SER A 230 1.48 -2.51 -4.37
CA SER A 230 1.96 -1.36 -3.60
C SER A 230 2.29 -1.79 -2.19
N PHE A 231 3.50 -1.48 -1.75
CA PHE A 231 4.00 -1.66 -0.39
C PHE A 231 4.09 -0.29 0.29
N TYR A 232 3.57 -0.17 1.51
CA TYR A 232 3.72 1.02 2.34
C TYR A 232 4.68 0.73 3.48
N CYS A 233 5.88 1.32 3.39
CA CYS A 233 6.96 0.99 4.31
C CYS A 233 6.71 1.59 5.71
N PRO A 234 7.30 1.00 6.77
CA PRO A 234 7.31 1.58 8.11
C PRO A 234 7.71 3.07 8.11
N PRO A 235 7.16 3.92 9.00
CA PRO A 235 7.46 5.36 9.04
C PRO A 235 8.95 5.71 9.14
N GLU A 236 9.75 4.81 9.69
CA GLU A 236 11.19 4.86 9.92
C GLU A 236 12.02 4.27 8.77
N ALA A 237 11.39 3.82 7.68
CA ALA A 237 12.04 3.15 6.55
C ALA A 237 13.04 4.06 5.83
N HIS A 238 14.26 4.13 6.35
CA HIS A 238 15.29 5.03 5.88
C HIS A 238 16.41 4.23 5.20
N GLY A 239 16.46 4.29 3.88
CA GLY A 239 17.36 3.48 3.05
C GLY A 239 18.15 4.29 2.02
N THR A 240 19.26 3.72 1.58
CA THR A 240 20.03 4.08 0.38
C THR A 240 19.82 3.09 -0.75
N THR A 241 19.34 1.88 -0.45
CA THR A 241 18.95 0.88 -1.46
C THR A 241 17.59 0.27 -1.14
N VAL A 242 16.92 -0.24 -2.17
CA VAL A 242 15.71 -1.05 -2.08
C VAL A 242 15.95 -2.34 -2.85
N LYS A 243 15.69 -3.49 -2.22
CA LYS A 243 15.86 -4.80 -2.85
C LYS A 243 14.54 -5.55 -2.88
N LEU A 244 14.23 -6.09 -4.05
CA LEU A 244 13.13 -7.01 -4.30
C LEU A 244 13.75 -8.40 -4.44
N GLN A 245 13.24 -9.38 -3.72
CA GLN A 245 13.71 -10.75 -3.83
C GLN A 245 12.57 -11.74 -3.69
N ILE A 246 12.44 -12.64 -4.66
CA ILE A 246 11.58 -13.83 -4.51
C ILE A 246 12.22 -14.76 -3.50
N GLN A 247 11.45 -15.21 -2.51
CA GLN A 247 11.85 -16.25 -1.57
C GLN A 247 11.47 -17.62 -2.14
N SER A 248 12.39 -18.22 -2.89
CA SER A 248 12.19 -19.52 -3.53
C SER A 248 12.14 -20.63 -2.49
N LYS A 249 11.26 -21.62 -2.70
CA LYS A 249 11.30 -22.85 -1.89
C LYS A 249 12.58 -23.64 -2.19
N PRO A 250 13.06 -24.48 -1.26
CA PRO A 250 14.22 -25.34 -1.52
C PRO A 250 14.05 -26.16 -2.81
N GLY A 251 15.00 -26.04 -3.74
CA GLY A 251 14.98 -26.72 -5.03
C GLY A 251 14.08 -26.09 -6.10
N GLN A 252 13.35 -25.02 -5.78
CA GLN A 252 12.55 -24.27 -6.75
C GLN A 252 13.40 -23.22 -7.47
N LEU A 253 13.17 -23.10 -8.78
CA LEU A 253 13.73 -22.03 -9.60
C LEU A 253 12.62 -21.06 -9.96
N ASP A 254 12.82 -19.79 -9.61
CA ASP A 254 11.90 -18.70 -9.91
C ASP A 254 12.60 -17.68 -10.81
N PHE A 255 11.85 -16.68 -11.27
CA PHE A 255 12.39 -15.57 -12.04
C PHE A 255 11.58 -14.31 -11.75
N LEU A 256 12.25 -13.16 -11.82
CA LEU A 256 11.58 -11.85 -11.82
C LEU A 256 11.15 -11.53 -13.25
N TYR A 257 9.97 -10.93 -13.41
CA TYR A 257 9.45 -10.45 -14.69
C TYR A 257 8.68 -9.13 -14.45
N LEU A 258 9.39 -8.00 -14.55
CA LEU A 258 8.94 -6.70 -14.08
C LEU A 258 8.99 -5.66 -15.20
N CYS A 259 8.07 -4.69 -15.17
CA CYS A 259 8.03 -3.59 -16.14
C CYS A 259 8.54 -2.30 -15.53
N GLU A 260 8.13 -2.02 -14.30
CA GLU A 260 8.41 -0.73 -13.64
C GLU A 260 8.42 -0.90 -12.12
N ILE A 261 9.27 -0.11 -11.46
CA ILE A 261 9.33 0.04 -10.02
C ILE A 261 9.30 1.53 -9.72
N GLU A 262 8.27 1.96 -8.99
CA GLU A 262 8.18 3.33 -8.51
C GLU A 262 8.48 3.39 -7.03
N ILE A 263 9.42 4.26 -6.64
CA ILE A 263 9.77 4.50 -5.24
C ILE A 263 9.34 5.92 -4.88
N TYR A 264 8.62 6.05 -3.77
CA TYR A 264 8.14 7.34 -3.28
C TYR A 264 8.86 7.69 -1.99
N ARG A 265 9.48 8.87 -1.95
CA ARG A 265 10.01 9.45 -0.72
C ARG A 265 8.88 10.05 0.08
N LYS A 266 8.94 9.91 1.40
CA LYS A 266 8.05 10.60 2.33
C LYS A 266 8.25 12.13 2.21
N SER A 267 7.16 12.88 2.18
CA SER A 267 7.17 14.36 2.17
C SER A 267 7.54 14.95 3.52
#